data_AF-A0A8T0EFI3-F1
#
_entry.id   AF-A0A8T0EFI3-F1
#
_cell.length_a   1.000
_cell.length_b   1.000
_cell.length_c   1.000
_cell.angle_alpha   90.00
_cell.angle_beta   90.00
_cell.angle_gamma   90.00
#
_symmetry.space_group_name_H-M   'P 1'
#
loop_
_entity.id
_entity.type
_entity.pdbx_description
1 polymer ?
#
loop_
_entity_poly.entity_id
_entity_poly.type
_entity_poly.pdbx_seq_one_letter_code
_entity_poly.pdbx_strand_id
1 'polypeptide(L)'
;MSFRARRILRTLNESSREFENVVRYFETFIDLIPLSFVLGFYVSLVIGRWWNQFDAIPWPDRLCYMIGAYVHGADDRSRMIRRTLGRYLILLQAITFQSVSTAVKRRFPTSQHFVSAGLMTKEERTIYEKLEAPYGKWWLPAQWFSALAMRAKKEGRIKDSILLDGLFREFVLYRSACGTMFNYDWISVPLVYTQVVTLATYTYSVALMVGRQYLDPSRGDDKHKVDLYIPIFTLLQFFFYVGWLKVAEQIVNPYGEDDDDFELNWCLDRNAHIVYLVVDHFHAKHPKLHKDMYWDEILPQLPQTKISAKYINNPQLGSAFNLE
;
A
#
# COMPACT_ATOMS: atom_id res chain seq x y z
N MET A 1 -32.50 9.39 -18.47
CA MET A 1 -33.91 9.69 -18.21
C MET A 1 -34.17 11.18 -17.84
N SER A 2 -33.36 12.13 -18.34
CA SER A 2 -33.52 13.59 -18.11
C SER A 2 -33.99 14.36 -19.37
N PHE A 3 -34.12 13.67 -20.51
CA PHE A 3 -34.17 14.31 -21.83
C PHE A 3 -35.55 14.79 -22.33
N ARG A 4 -36.62 14.76 -21.52
CA ARG A 4 -37.99 15.12 -21.97
C ARG A 4 -38.67 16.29 -21.25
N ALA A 5 -38.06 16.85 -20.20
CA ALA A 5 -38.70 17.90 -19.39
C ALA A 5 -38.78 19.27 -20.10
N ARG A 6 -37.78 19.64 -20.93
CA ARG A 6 -37.71 20.99 -21.53
C ARG A 6 -38.80 21.27 -22.60
N ARG A 7 -39.35 20.26 -23.26
CA ARG A 7 -40.41 20.46 -24.27
C ARG A 7 -41.81 20.64 -23.64
N ILE A 8 -41.99 20.20 -22.40
CA ILE A 8 -43.27 20.30 -21.66
C ILE A 8 -43.35 21.61 -20.85
N LEU A 9 -42.20 22.17 -20.42
CA LEU A 9 -42.18 23.43 -19.67
C LEU A 9 -42.41 24.68 -20.55
N ARG A 10 -42.14 24.61 -21.86
CA ARG A 10 -42.43 25.72 -22.80
C ARG A 10 -43.92 26.03 -22.97
N THR A 11 -44.79 25.09 -22.59
CA THR A 11 -46.25 25.23 -22.65
C THR A 11 -46.88 25.78 -21.36
N LEU A 12 -46.09 26.00 -20.28
CA LEU A 12 -46.57 26.49 -18.99
C LEU A 12 -45.63 27.60 -18.47
N ASN A 13 -45.94 28.86 -18.78
CA ASN A 13 -45.11 30.02 -18.44
C ASN A 13 -44.79 30.17 -16.94
N GLU A 14 -45.69 29.75 -16.05
CA GLU A 14 -45.48 29.78 -14.59
C GLU A 14 -44.41 28.77 -14.15
N SER A 15 -44.51 27.51 -14.60
CA SER A 15 -43.57 26.44 -14.24
C SER A 15 -42.13 26.72 -14.73
N SER A 16 -41.96 27.45 -15.84
CA SER A 16 -40.64 27.87 -16.32
C SER A 16 -39.99 28.90 -15.39
N ARG A 17 -40.78 29.80 -14.80
CA ARG A 17 -40.30 30.87 -13.91
C ARG A 17 -39.92 30.32 -12.53
N GLU A 18 -40.68 29.35 -12.05
CA GLU A 18 -40.35 28.61 -10.83
C GLU A 18 -39.04 27.83 -10.98
N PHE A 19 -38.82 27.16 -12.11
CA PHE A 19 -37.57 26.46 -12.40
C PHE A 19 -36.37 27.40 -12.43
N GLU A 20 -36.48 28.56 -13.09
CA GLU A 20 -35.42 29.59 -13.11
C GLU A 20 -35.05 30.06 -11.70
N ASN A 21 -36.04 30.25 -10.81
CA ASN A 21 -35.79 30.59 -9.42
C ASN A 21 -35.06 29.48 -8.67
N VAL A 22 -35.40 28.21 -8.91
CA VAL A 22 -34.70 27.05 -8.33
C VAL A 22 -33.25 27.01 -8.82
N VAL A 23 -32.98 27.20 -10.11
CA VAL A 23 -31.61 27.24 -10.65
C VAL A 23 -30.78 28.32 -9.96
N ARG A 24 -31.31 29.55 -9.89
CA ARG A 24 -30.64 30.68 -9.21
C ARG A 24 -30.40 30.41 -7.73
N TYR A 25 -31.35 29.79 -7.04
CA TYR A 25 -31.17 29.36 -5.65
C TYR A 25 -29.97 28.42 -5.52
N PHE A 26 -29.93 27.32 -6.28
CA PHE A 26 -28.81 26.37 -6.22
C PHE A 26 -27.47 27.00 -6.64
N GLU A 27 -27.47 27.94 -7.60
CA GLU A 27 -26.26 28.67 -8.01
C GLU A 27 -25.60 29.38 -6.80
N THR A 28 -26.39 30.02 -5.93
CA THR A 28 -25.85 30.68 -4.73
C THR A 28 -25.20 29.73 -3.73
N PHE A 29 -25.62 28.46 -3.66
CA PHE A 29 -25.04 27.48 -2.74
C PHE A 29 -23.74 26.87 -3.26
N ILE A 30 -23.52 26.83 -4.57
CA ILE A 30 -22.30 26.29 -5.17
C ILE A 30 -21.07 27.08 -4.70
N ASP A 31 -21.20 28.40 -4.59
CA ASP A 31 -20.08 29.28 -4.22
C ASP A 31 -19.79 29.29 -2.70
N LEU A 32 -20.71 28.76 -1.89
CA LEU A 32 -20.61 28.74 -0.43
C LEU A 32 -19.91 27.49 0.13
N ILE A 33 -19.84 26.39 -0.62
CA ILE A 33 -19.31 25.12 -0.12
C ILE A 33 -17.78 25.05 -0.37
N PRO A 34 -16.92 25.06 0.67
CA PRO A 34 -15.46 24.95 0.50
C PRO A 34 -15.04 23.49 0.27
N LEU A 35 -15.59 22.84 -0.77
CA LEU A 35 -15.41 21.42 -1.02
C LEU A 35 -13.94 21.04 -1.19
N SER A 36 -13.16 21.87 -1.89
CA SER A 36 -11.72 21.67 -2.08
C SER A 36 -10.95 21.49 -0.77
N PHE A 37 -11.32 22.22 0.27
CA PHE A 37 -10.66 22.14 1.57
C PHE A 37 -10.94 20.79 2.24
N VAL A 38 -12.22 20.44 2.40
CA VAL A 38 -12.65 19.20 3.08
C VAL A 38 -12.12 17.97 2.33
N LEU A 39 -12.20 17.98 1.01
CA LEU A 39 -11.73 16.90 0.15
C LEU A 39 -10.19 16.80 0.19
N GLY A 40 -9.48 17.92 0.16
CA GLY A 40 -8.02 17.95 0.24
C GLY A 40 -7.46 17.34 1.51
N PHE A 41 -8.02 17.65 2.68
CA PHE A 41 -7.59 17.02 3.94
C PHE A 41 -7.90 15.52 3.97
N TYR A 42 -9.08 15.13 3.52
CA TYR A 42 -9.47 13.72 3.47
C TYR A 42 -8.57 12.89 2.56
N VAL A 43 -8.35 13.36 1.33
CA VAL A 43 -7.50 12.66 0.35
C VAL A 43 -6.06 12.60 0.85
N SER A 44 -5.53 13.68 1.44
CA SER A 44 -4.17 13.68 2.00
C SER A 44 -4.02 12.68 3.15
N LEU A 45 -5.02 12.57 4.03
CA LEU A 45 -5.06 11.57 5.09
C LEU A 45 -5.03 10.15 4.51
N VAL A 46 -5.86 9.89 3.49
CA VAL A 46 -5.98 8.59 2.85
C VAL A 46 -4.67 8.21 2.12
N ILE A 47 -4.06 9.11 1.35
CA ILE A 47 -2.75 8.90 0.70
C ILE A 47 -1.66 8.63 1.75
N GLY A 48 -1.65 9.37 2.86
CA GLY A 48 -0.69 9.15 3.94
C GLY A 48 -0.84 7.75 4.56
N ARG A 49 -2.07 7.29 4.78
CA ARG A 49 -2.33 5.93 5.24
C ARG A 49 -1.95 4.88 4.20
N TRP A 50 -2.19 5.13 2.92
CA TRP A 50 -1.83 4.23 1.83
C TRP A 50 -0.32 3.96 1.79
N TRP A 51 0.52 5.01 1.81
CA TRP A 51 1.98 4.84 1.85
C TRP A 51 2.47 4.15 3.12
N ASN A 52 1.93 4.51 4.29
CA ASN A 52 2.32 3.84 5.53
C ASN A 52 1.93 2.35 5.56
N GLN A 53 0.84 1.96 4.87
CA GLN A 53 0.46 0.56 4.70
C GLN A 53 1.42 -0.16 3.75
N PHE A 54 1.84 0.48 2.66
CA PHE A 54 2.88 -0.04 1.76
C PHE A 54 4.19 -0.30 2.50
N ASP A 55 4.66 0.68 3.28
CA ASP A 55 5.90 0.59 4.07
C ASP A 55 5.81 -0.47 5.19
N ALA A 56 4.59 -0.81 5.63
CA ALA A 56 4.34 -1.86 6.61
C ALA A 56 4.36 -3.28 6.02
N ILE A 57 4.45 -3.45 4.69
CA ILE A 57 4.60 -4.76 4.07
C ILE A 57 5.96 -5.34 4.53
N PRO A 58 5.97 -6.47 5.26
CA PRO A 58 7.21 -6.98 5.85
C PRO A 58 8.06 -7.67 4.79
N TRP A 59 9.36 -7.36 4.71
CA TRP A 59 10.31 -8.00 3.78
C TRP A 59 11.32 -8.86 4.52
N PRO A 60 11.46 -10.17 4.20
CA PRO A 60 12.29 -11.08 5.01
C PRO A 60 13.78 -10.95 4.73
N ASP A 61 14.19 -10.18 3.72
CA ASP A 61 15.56 -10.11 3.18
C ASP A 61 16.62 -9.88 4.26
N ARG A 62 16.44 -8.86 5.11
CA ARG A 62 17.37 -8.55 6.21
C ARG A 62 17.55 -9.75 7.13
N LEU A 63 16.45 -10.36 7.55
CA LEU A 63 16.46 -11.55 8.41
C LEU A 63 17.06 -12.75 7.69
N CYS A 64 16.86 -12.91 6.38
CA CYS A 64 17.47 -14.00 5.62
C CYS A 64 18.98 -13.92 5.63
N TYR A 65 19.54 -12.72 5.41
CA TYR A 65 20.99 -12.50 5.48
C TYR A 65 21.52 -12.82 6.87
N MET A 66 20.82 -12.38 7.92
CA MET A 66 21.23 -12.67 9.31
C MET A 66 21.11 -14.15 9.67
N ILE A 67 20.03 -14.83 9.29
CA ILE A 67 19.87 -16.28 9.50
C ILE A 67 20.99 -17.03 8.76
N GLY A 68 21.25 -16.65 7.50
CA GLY A 68 22.30 -17.24 6.68
C GLY A 68 23.71 -17.04 7.27
N ALA A 69 23.97 -15.89 7.89
CA ALA A 69 25.26 -15.56 8.49
C ALA A 69 25.45 -16.11 9.91
N TYR A 70 24.40 -16.06 10.75
CA TYR A 70 24.50 -16.28 12.19
C TYR A 70 24.18 -17.71 12.61
N VAL A 71 23.43 -18.47 11.80
CA VAL A 71 23.13 -19.88 12.06
C VAL A 71 24.13 -20.76 11.31
N HIS A 72 25.19 -21.12 12.02
CA HIS A 72 26.32 -21.87 11.47
C HIS A 72 26.05 -23.38 11.36
N GLY A 73 26.73 -24.00 10.40
CA GLY A 73 26.79 -25.45 10.21
C GLY A 73 26.33 -25.88 8.83
N ALA A 74 27.09 -26.80 8.22
CA ALA A 74 26.78 -27.37 6.91
C ALA A 74 25.98 -28.68 7.00
N ASP A 75 25.79 -29.21 8.20
CA ASP A 75 25.04 -30.43 8.46
C ASP A 75 23.52 -30.23 8.33
N ASP A 76 22.81 -31.34 8.12
CA ASP A 76 21.36 -31.32 7.90
C ASP A 76 20.58 -30.67 9.04
N ARG A 77 21.03 -30.79 10.29
CA ARG A 77 20.39 -30.14 11.44
C ARG A 77 20.44 -28.62 11.31
N SER A 78 21.60 -28.06 10.99
CA SER A 78 21.77 -26.61 10.82
C SER A 78 20.99 -26.09 9.62
N ARG A 79 21.01 -26.84 8.52
CA ARG A 79 20.19 -26.57 7.34
C ARG A 79 18.70 -26.55 7.67
N MET A 80 18.23 -27.53 8.43
CA MET A 80 16.83 -27.63 8.89
C MET A 80 16.45 -26.43 9.77
N ILE A 81 17.31 -26.01 10.70
CA ILE A 81 17.07 -24.81 11.53
C ILE A 81 16.94 -23.57 10.66
N ARG A 82 17.89 -23.31 9.74
CA ARG A 82 17.85 -22.14 8.85
C ARG A 82 16.58 -22.09 8.00
N ARG A 83 16.25 -23.21 7.33
CA ARG A 83 15.04 -23.33 6.50
C ARG A 83 13.77 -23.15 7.33
N THR A 84 13.73 -23.65 8.56
CA THR A 84 12.56 -23.54 9.44
C THR A 84 12.37 -22.12 9.98
N LEU A 85 13.46 -21.45 10.38
CA LEU A 85 13.41 -20.03 10.75
C LEU A 85 12.89 -19.18 9.59
N GLY A 86 13.43 -19.38 8.39
CA GLY A 86 12.94 -18.71 7.18
C GLY A 86 11.46 -19.00 6.90
N ARG A 87 11.04 -20.27 6.99
CA ARG A 87 9.63 -20.64 6.79
C ARG A 87 8.69 -20.03 7.82
N TYR A 88 9.12 -19.86 9.08
CA TYR A 88 8.31 -19.16 10.08
C TYR A 88 8.10 -17.67 9.77
N LEU A 89 9.06 -17.00 9.12
CA LEU A 89 8.87 -15.64 8.63
C LEU A 89 7.80 -15.57 7.53
N ILE A 90 7.85 -16.51 6.60
CA ILE A 90 6.86 -16.60 5.51
C ILE A 90 5.49 -17.04 6.02
N LEU A 91 5.45 -17.96 6.98
CA LEU A 91 4.19 -18.40 7.58
C LEU A 91 3.52 -17.27 8.38
N LEU A 92 4.31 -16.49 9.15
CA LEU A 92 3.85 -15.28 9.82
C LEU A 92 3.25 -14.30 8.81
N GLN A 93 3.98 -13.99 7.73
CA GLN A 93 3.52 -13.12 6.66
C GLN A 93 2.25 -13.64 5.98
N ALA A 94 2.20 -14.92 5.63
CA ALA A 94 1.06 -15.54 4.96
C ALA A 94 -0.21 -15.46 5.81
N ILE A 95 -0.11 -15.71 7.13
CA ILE A 95 -1.27 -15.60 8.02
C ILE A 95 -1.68 -14.12 8.16
N THR A 96 -0.74 -13.19 8.29
CA THR A 96 -1.05 -11.75 8.31
C THR A 96 -1.76 -11.32 7.03
N PHE A 97 -1.22 -11.65 5.85
CA PHE A 97 -1.81 -11.29 4.56
C PHE A 97 -3.18 -11.95 4.36
N GLN A 98 -3.33 -13.22 4.74
CA GLN A 98 -4.62 -13.91 4.71
C GLN A 98 -5.69 -13.21 5.57
N SER A 99 -5.29 -12.55 6.66
CA SER A 99 -6.22 -11.83 7.53
C SER A 99 -6.66 -10.48 6.98
N VAL A 100 -5.78 -9.73 6.32
CA VAL A 100 -6.06 -8.35 5.88
C VAL A 100 -6.41 -8.22 4.39
N SER A 101 -6.12 -9.24 3.58
CA SER A 101 -6.33 -9.19 2.12
C SER A 101 -7.30 -10.25 1.62
N THR A 102 -8.30 -9.81 0.86
CA THR A 102 -9.28 -10.71 0.22
C THR A 102 -8.62 -11.60 -0.83
N ALA A 103 -7.69 -11.05 -1.62
CA ALA A 103 -6.93 -11.80 -2.63
C ALA A 103 -6.15 -12.97 -2.01
N VAL A 104 -5.45 -12.72 -0.90
CA VAL A 104 -4.67 -13.77 -0.21
C VAL A 104 -5.59 -14.73 0.55
N LYS A 105 -6.70 -14.24 1.12
CA LYS A 105 -7.72 -15.09 1.75
C LYS A 105 -8.35 -16.06 0.76
N ARG A 106 -8.60 -15.64 -0.48
CA ARG A 106 -9.10 -16.52 -1.56
C ARG A 106 -8.07 -17.59 -1.95
N ARG A 107 -6.78 -17.24 -1.98
CA ARG A 107 -5.68 -18.19 -2.23
C ARG A 107 -5.49 -19.20 -1.10
N PHE A 108 -5.57 -18.76 0.15
CA PHE A 108 -5.46 -19.61 1.33
C PHE A 108 -6.71 -19.48 2.21
N PRO A 109 -7.83 -20.16 1.91
CA PRO A 109 -9.04 -20.02 2.73
C PRO A 109 -8.89 -20.59 4.15
N THR A 110 -8.14 -21.68 4.29
CA THR A 110 -8.00 -22.44 5.54
C THR A 110 -6.55 -22.77 5.86
N SER A 111 -6.28 -23.15 7.12
CA SER A 111 -4.98 -23.66 7.59
C SER A 111 -4.45 -24.84 6.75
N GLN A 112 -5.34 -25.69 6.21
CA GLN A 112 -4.97 -26.78 5.31
C GLN A 112 -4.28 -26.27 4.03
N HIS A 113 -4.66 -25.11 3.51
CA HIS A 113 -4.03 -24.56 2.31
C HIS A 113 -2.58 -24.13 2.57
N PHE A 114 -2.25 -23.67 3.79
CA PHE A 114 -0.86 -23.44 4.19
C PHE A 114 -0.05 -24.72 4.24
N VAL A 115 -0.66 -25.84 4.66
CA VAL A 115 -0.01 -27.16 4.62
C VAL A 115 0.21 -27.64 3.19
N SER A 116 -0.82 -27.55 2.34
CA SER A 116 -0.73 -27.94 0.94
C SER A 116 0.30 -27.12 0.17
N ALA A 117 0.49 -25.84 0.52
CA ALA A 117 1.51 -24.97 -0.05
C ALA A 117 2.92 -25.15 0.55
N GLY A 118 3.08 -26.02 1.55
CA GLY A 118 4.37 -26.26 2.21
C GLY A 118 4.85 -25.14 3.14
N LEU A 119 3.97 -24.20 3.52
CA LEU A 119 4.26 -23.12 4.46
C LEU A 119 4.16 -23.58 5.93
N MET A 120 3.31 -24.57 6.20
CA MET A 120 3.07 -25.16 7.52
C MET A 120 3.20 -26.68 7.43
N THR A 121 3.81 -27.36 8.42
CA THR A 121 3.79 -28.82 8.46
C THR A 121 2.47 -29.36 9.04
N LYS A 122 2.22 -30.67 8.91
CA LYS A 122 1.03 -31.29 9.50
C LYS A 122 1.04 -31.18 11.03
N GLU A 123 2.20 -31.38 11.64
CA GLU A 123 2.40 -31.30 13.09
C GLU A 123 2.17 -29.88 13.60
N GLU A 124 2.71 -28.88 12.89
CA GLU A 124 2.50 -27.47 13.23
C GLU A 124 1.04 -27.07 13.10
N ARG A 125 0.33 -27.59 12.10
CA ARG A 125 -1.11 -27.38 11.97
C ARG A 125 -1.87 -27.96 13.15
N THR A 126 -1.53 -29.17 13.59
CA THR A 126 -2.18 -29.78 14.76
C THR A 126 -2.03 -28.90 16.00
N ILE A 127 -0.82 -28.35 16.23
CA ILE A 127 -0.58 -27.41 17.34
C ILE A 127 -1.37 -26.12 17.14
N TYR A 128 -1.34 -25.55 15.92
CA TYR A 128 -2.04 -24.33 15.56
C TYR A 128 -3.55 -24.46 15.79
N GLU A 129 -4.16 -25.57 15.40
CA GLU A 129 -5.61 -25.80 15.54
C GLU A 129 -6.01 -26.09 16.98
N LYS A 130 -5.23 -26.90 17.70
CA LYS A 130 -5.48 -27.24 19.11
C LYS A 130 -5.39 -26.04 20.05
N LEU A 131 -4.61 -25.01 19.71
CA LEU A 131 -4.50 -23.80 20.52
C LEU A 131 -5.84 -23.06 20.58
N GLU A 132 -6.41 -22.88 21.76
CA GLU A 132 -7.57 -22.02 21.96
C GLU A 132 -7.11 -20.57 22.14
N ALA A 133 -7.32 -19.75 21.12
CA ALA A 133 -6.95 -18.34 21.12
C ALA A 133 -8.07 -17.52 20.43
N PRO A 134 -8.95 -16.85 21.21
CA PRO A 134 -10.11 -16.15 20.65
C PRO A 134 -9.72 -14.89 19.84
N TYR A 135 -8.50 -14.38 20.03
CA TYR A 135 -8.00 -13.14 19.39
C TYR A 135 -7.19 -13.40 18.12
N GLY A 136 -7.29 -14.61 17.56
CA GLY A 136 -6.48 -15.03 16.42
C GLY A 136 -5.09 -15.55 16.80
N LYS A 137 -4.42 -16.17 15.81
CA LYS A 137 -3.19 -16.98 16.00
C LYS A 137 -2.03 -16.52 15.11
N TRP A 138 -2.16 -15.35 14.50
CA TRP A 138 -1.18 -14.75 13.59
C TRP A 138 0.20 -14.54 14.24
N TRP A 139 0.25 -14.35 15.56
CA TRP A 139 1.47 -14.21 16.34
C TRP A 139 2.19 -15.54 16.61
N LEU A 140 1.56 -16.69 16.38
CA LEU A 140 2.09 -18.00 16.79
C LEU A 140 3.40 -18.39 16.07
N PRO A 141 3.54 -18.22 14.73
CA PRO A 141 4.81 -18.48 14.06
C PRO A 141 5.95 -17.59 14.60
N ALA A 142 5.62 -16.40 15.08
CA ALA A 142 6.60 -15.51 15.68
C ALA A 142 7.17 -16.09 16.99
N GLN A 143 6.32 -16.71 17.81
CA GLN A 143 6.74 -17.42 19.01
C GLN A 143 7.60 -18.65 18.67
N TRP A 144 7.23 -19.40 17.62
CA TRP A 144 8.02 -20.55 17.16
C TRP A 144 9.39 -20.14 16.63
N PHE A 145 9.48 -19.03 15.89
CA PHE A 145 10.74 -18.44 15.46
C PHE A 145 11.65 -18.16 16.66
N SER A 146 11.13 -17.46 17.68
CA SER A 146 11.91 -17.12 18.87
C SER A 146 12.37 -18.34 19.65
N ALA A 147 11.50 -19.33 19.83
CA ALA A 147 11.86 -20.58 20.50
C ALA A 147 12.95 -21.35 19.73
N LEU A 148 12.86 -21.39 18.39
CA LEU A 148 13.85 -22.07 17.55
C LEU A 148 15.20 -21.33 17.53
N ALA A 149 15.20 -20.01 17.46
CA ALA A 149 16.42 -19.21 17.51
C ALA A 149 17.15 -19.39 18.86
N MET A 150 16.40 -19.39 19.97
CA MET A 150 16.95 -19.71 21.30
C MET A 150 17.49 -21.14 21.37
N ARG A 151 16.81 -22.11 20.77
CA ARG A 151 17.29 -23.49 20.68
C ARG A 151 18.58 -23.57 19.86
N ALA A 152 18.67 -22.87 18.73
CA ALA A 152 19.87 -22.81 17.90
C ALA A 152 21.08 -22.24 18.67
N LYS A 153 20.88 -21.23 19.52
CA LYS A 153 21.90 -20.73 20.44
C LYS A 153 22.34 -21.79 21.45
N LYS A 154 21.40 -22.49 22.08
CA LYS A 154 21.70 -23.58 23.04
C LYS A 154 22.42 -24.76 22.40
N GLU A 155 22.10 -25.07 21.15
CA GLU A 155 22.78 -26.09 20.33
C GLU A 155 24.14 -25.61 19.78
N GLY A 156 24.59 -24.39 20.10
CA GLY A 156 25.87 -23.83 19.64
C GLY A 156 25.91 -23.45 18.15
N ARG A 157 24.76 -23.46 17.47
CA ARG A 157 24.64 -23.07 16.05
C ARG A 157 24.69 -21.56 15.85
N ILE A 158 24.21 -20.81 16.85
CA ILE A 158 24.47 -19.38 16.98
C ILE A 158 25.56 -19.22 18.05
N LYS A 159 26.71 -18.66 17.68
CA LYS A 159 27.89 -18.63 18.55
C LYS A 159 27.70 -17.70 19.74
N ASP A 160 27.30 -16.45 19.48
CA ASP A 160 27.29 -15.39 20.48
C ASP A 160 25.90 -14.83 20.75
N SER A 161 25.68 -14.37 21.98
CA SER A 161 24.41 -13.76 22.38
C SER A 161 24.17 -12.43 21.68
N ILE A 162 25.24 -11.74 21.25
CA ILE A 162 25.15 -10.50 20.47
C ILE A 162 24.52 -10.77 19.09
N LEU A 163 24.89 -11.87 18.43
CA LEU A 163 24.29 -12.26 17.15
C LEU A 163 22.80 -12.60 17.32
N LEU A 164 22.45 -13.25 18.42
CA LEU A 164 21.07 -13.56 18.75
C LEU A 164 20.25 -12.30 19.05
N ASP A 165 20.79 -11.35 19.82
CA ASP A 165 20.15 -10.05 20.09
C ASP A 165 19.92 -9.27 18.80
N GLY A 166 20.94 -9.18 17.93
CA GLY A 166 20.81 -8.57 16.62
C GLY A 166 19.71 -9.21 15.79
N LEU A 167 19.67 -10.54 15.71
CA LEU A 167 18.62 -11.28 15.01
C LEU A 167 17.23 -10.96 15.57
N PHE A 168 17.10 -10.86 16.90
CA PHE A 168 15.83 -10.54 17.54
C PHE A 168 15.38 -9.10 17.30
N ARG A 169 16.28 -8.12 17.29
CA ARG A 169 15.93 -6.73 16.99
C ARG A 169 15.31 -6.60 15.60
N GLU A 170 15.96 -7.15 14.57
CA GLU A 170 15.42 -7.15 13.21
C GLU A 170 14.13 -7.98 13.11
N PHE A 171 14.03 -9.07 13.85
CA PHE A 171 12.81 -9.90 13.88
C PHE A 171 11.62 -9.16 14.49
N VAL A 172 11.84 -8.40 15.55
CA VAL A 172 10.81 -7.56 16.17
C VAL A 172 10.35 -6.48 15.18
N LEU A 173 11.24 -5.87 14.40
CA LEU A 173 10.84 -4.92 13.35
C LEU A 173 9.93 -5.60 12.29
N TYR A 174 10.32 -6.78 11.80
CA TYR A 174 9.50 -7.54 10.85
C TYR A 174 8.13 -7.91 11.43
N ARG A 175 8.10 -8.38 12.67
CA ARG A 175 6.86 -8.72 13.37
C ARG A 175 6.00 -7.48 13.66
N SER A 176 6.60 -6.34 13.97
CA SER A 176 5.90 -5.07 14.17
C SER A 176 5.26 -4.59 12.88
N ALA A 177 5.94 -4.72 11.73
CA ALA A 177 5.36 -4.43 10.42
C ALA A 177 4.08 -5.26 10.16
N CYS A 178 4.09 -6.57 10.43
CA CYS A 178 2.87 -7.39 10.40
C CYS A 178 1.76 -6.84 11.33
N GLY A 179 2.11 -6.36 12.53
CA GLY A 179 1.16 -5.77 13.47
C GLY A 179 0.60 -4.43 12.99
N THR A 180 1.42 -3.61 12.33
CA THR A 180 0.99 -2.35 11.72
C THR A 180 -0.04 -2.60 10.62
N MET A 181 0.13 -3.64 9.80
CA MET A 181 -0.89 -4.03 8.82
C MET A 181 -2.24 -4.35 9.48
N PHE A 182 -2.23 -5.15 10.56
CA PHE A 182 -3.45 -5.43 11.35
C PHE A 182 -4.06 -4.16 11.94
N ASN A 183 -3.24 -3.22 12.42
CA ASN A 183 -3.74 -1.97 12.99
C ASN A 183 -4.45 -1.11 11.94
N TYR A 184 -3.93 -1.05 10.71
CA TYR A 184 -4.56 -0.30 9.63
C TYR A 184 -5.86 -0.96 9.14
N ASP A 185 -5.89 -2.29 9.08
CA ASP A 185 -7.09 -3.07 8.76
C ASP A 185 -8.18 -2.89 9.84
N TRP A 186 -7.80 -3.01 11.11
CA TRP A 186 -8.74 -2.87 12.22
C TRP A 186 -9.24 -1.43 12.40
N ILE A 187 -8.34 -0.44 12.31
CA ILE A 187 -8.65 0.97 12.51
C ILE A 187 -8.62 1.69 11.17
N SER A 188 -9.75 1.60 10.47
CA SER A 188 -10.04 2.35 9.25
C SER A 188 -10.19 3.85 9.49
N VAL A 189 -10.22 4.64 8.41
CA VAL A 189 -10.61 6.07 8.51
C VAL A 189 -12.00 6.16 9.16
N PRO A 190 -12.22 7.05 10.15
CA PRO A 190 -13.52 7.14 10.83
C PRO A 190 -14.66 7.28 9.83
N LEU A 191 -15.67 6.40 9.95
CA LEU A 191 -16.77 6.32 9.00
C LEU A 191 -17.47 7.66 8.80
N VAL A 192 -17.67 8.40 9.90
CA VAL A 192 -18.28 9.75 9.86
C VAL A 192 -17.49 10.71 8.97
N TYR A 193 -16.16 10.59 8.91
CA TYR A 193 -15.35 11.47 8.08
C TYR A 193 -15.56 11.16 6.60
N THR A 194 -15.50 9.88 6.22
CA THR A 194 -15.84 9.43 4.87
C THR A 194 -17.25 9.89 4.49
N GLN A 195 -18.25 9.70 5.36
CA GLN A 195 -19.64 10.11 5.12
C GLN A 195 -19.78 11.62 4.90
N VAL A 196 -19.12 12.45 5.72
CA VAL A 196 -19.15 13.92 5.57
C VAL A 196 -18.58 14.35 4.22
N VAL A 197 -17.45 13.78 3.81
CA VAL A 197 -16.78 14.13 2.55
C VAL A 197 -17.61 13.67 1.35
N THR A 198 -18.14 12.44 1.38
CA THR A 198 -19.02 11.91 0.33
C THR A 198 -20.30 12.73 0.22
N LEU A 199 -20.96 13.04 1.34
CA LEU A 199 -22.18 13.86 1.35
C LEU A 199 -21.90 15.26 0.80
N ALA A 200 -20.83 15.93 1.25
CA ALA A 200 -20.45 17.25 0.75
C ALA A 200 -20.21 17.23 -0.77
N THR A 201 -19.49 16.22 -1.27
CA THR A 201 -19.20 16.07 -2.71
C THR A 201 -20.47 15.81 -3.53
N TYR A 202 -21.37 14.97 -3.04
CA TYR A 202 -22.62 14.64 -3.73
C TYR A 202 -23.64 15.77 -3.68
N THR A 203 -23.82 16.43 -2.53
CA THR A 203 -24.66 17.62 -2.42
C THR A 203 -24.16 18.74 -3.33
N TYR A 204 -22.84 18.95 -3.38
CA TYR A 204 -22.23 19.89 -4.32
C TYR A 204 -22.49 19.51 -5.78
N SER A 205 -22.38 18.22 -6.12
CA SER A 205 -22.66 17.71 -7.46
C SER A 205 -24.12 17.88 -7.85
N VAL A 206 -25.07 17.66 -6.93
CA VAL A 206 -26.51 17.94 -7.15
C VAL A 206 -26.73 19.43 -7.37
N ALA A 207 -26.10 20.28 -6.56
CA ALA A 207 -26.18 21.72 -6.74
C ALA A 207 -25.61 22.16 -8.09
N LEU A 208 -24.49 21.61 -8.54
CA LEU A 208 -23.95 21.84 -9.89
C LEU A 208 -24.93 21.42 -11.00
N MET A 209 -25.56 20.25 -10.87
CA MET A 209 -26.50 19.75 -11.87
C MET A 209 -27.71 20.67 -12.06
N VAL A 210 -28.22 21.28 -10.98
CA VAL A 210 -29.38 22.17 -11.01
C VAL A 210 -28.95 23.62 -11.29
N GLY A 211 -28.00 24.14 -10.52
CA GLY A 211 -27.58 25.54 -10.54
C GLY A 211 -26.75 25.97 -11.74
N ARG A 212 -26.24 25.02 -12.56
CA ARG A 212 -25.54 25.33 -13.82
C ARG A 212 -26.35 24.99 -15.07
N GLN A 213 -27.67 24.89 -14.95
CA GLN A 213 -28.55 24.77 -16.11
C GLN A 213 -28.59 26.10 -16.87
N TYR A 214 -28.42 26.06 -18.20
CA TYR A 214 -28.60 27.23 -19.04
C TYR A 214 -30.06 27.71 -18.98
N LEU A 215 -30.25 28.98 -18.58
CA LEU A 215 -31.54 29.66 -18.57
C LEU A 215 -31.80 30.35 -19.92
N ASP A 216 -33.04 30.77 -20.16
CA ASP A 216 -33.43 31.46 -21.40
C ASP A 216 -32.72 32.82 -21.52
N PRO A 217 -31.81 33.02 -22.48
CA PRO A 217 -31.06 34.26 -22.63
C PRO A 217 -31.95 35.47 -22.97
N SER A 218 -33.14 35.22 -23.54
CA SER A 218 -34.08 36.28 -23.92
C SER A 218 -34.70 37.01 -22.71
N ARG A 219 -34.55 36.46 -21.50
CA ARG A 219 -35.07 37.04 -20.25
C ARG A 219 -34.15 38.08 -19.61
N GLY A 220 -33.00 38.38 -20.22
CA GLY A 220 -32.13 39.51 -19.81
C GLY A 220 -31.36 39.28 -18.51
N ASP A 221 -31.02 38.04 -18.16
CA ASP A 221 -30.19 37.71 -17.00
C ASP A 221 -28.70 37.92 -17.31
N ASP A 222 -28.03 38.77 -16.55
CA ASP A 222 -26.62 39.11 -16.77
C ASP A 222 -25.65 37.93 -16.60
N LYS A 223 -26.02 36.92 -15.80
CA LYS A 223 -25.20 35.71 -15.61
C LYS A 223 -25.48 34.62 -16.66
N HIS A 224 -26.65 34.65 -17.29
CA HIS A 224 -27.12 33.60 -18.20
C HIS A 224 -27.31 34.11 -19.64
N LYS A 225 -26.25 34.69 -20.21
CA LYS A 225 -26.28 35.31 -21.56
C LYS A 225 -26.13 34.30 -22.71
N VAL A 226 -25.64 33.09 -22.43
CA VAL A 226 -25.26 32.11 -23.45
C VAL A 226 -25.84 30.74 -23.07
N ASP A 227 -26.47 30.06 -24.03
CA ASP A 227 -26.87 28.66 -23.93
C ASP A 227 -26.01 27.82 -24.89
N LEU A 228 -25.03 27.10 -24.34
CA LEU A 228 -24.15 26.21 -25.11
C LEU A 228 -24.72 24.79 -25.25
N TYR A 229 -25.91 24.52 -24.70
CA TYR A 229 -26.55 23.21 -24.59
C TYR A 229 -25.79 22.19 -23.72
N ILE A 230 -24.47 22.07 -23.88
CA ILE A 230 -23.59 21.18 -23.12
C ILE A 230 -22.72 22.01 -22.16
N PRO A 231 -22.83 21.83 -20.83
CA PRO A 231 -22.07 22.62 -19.87
C PRO A 231 -20.66 22.03 -19.65
N ILE A 232 -19.76 22.22 -20.61
CA ILE A 232 -18.40 21.61 -20.64
C ILE A 232 -17.62 21.88 -19.35
N PHE A 233 -17.57 23.13 -18.87
CA PHE A 233 -16.83 23.47 -17.65
C PHE A 233 -17.46 22.90 -16.38
N THR A 234 -18.78 22.74 -16.33
CA THR A 234 -19.46 22.06 -15.22
C THR A 234 -19.15 20.56 -15.22
N LEU A 235 -19.06 19.93 -16.40
CA LEU A 235 -18.63 18.54 -16.51
C LEU A 235 -17.18 18.37 -16.04
N LEU A 236 -16.27 19.25 -16.46
CA LEU A 236 -14.88 19.23 -15.99
C LEU A 236 -14.80 19.41 -14.46
N GLN A 237 -15.58 20.33 -13.90
CA GLN A 237 -15.64 20.56 -12.46
C GLN A 237 -16.20 19.33 -11.72
N PHE A 238 -17.23 18.69 -12.25
CA PHE A 238 -17.78 17.44 -11.73
C PHE A 238 -16.72 16.32 -11.74
N PHE A 239 -16.04 16.10 -12.88
CA PHE A 239 -14.98 15.10 -12.99
C PHE A 239 -13.82 15.39 -12.05
N PHE A 240 -13.46 16.66 -11.84
CA PHE A 240 -12.43 17.03 -10.89
C PHE A 240 -12.81 16.65 -9.47
N TYR A 241 -13.96 17.06 -8.96
CA TYR A 241 -14.33 16.82 -7.56
C TYR A 241 -14.73 15.36 -7.29
N VAL A 242 -15.56 14.76 -8.15
CA VAL A 242 -15.93 13.36 -8.00
C VAL A 242 -14.74 12.45 -8.28
N GLY A 243 -13.92 12.75 -9.28
CA GLY A 243 -12.68 12.01 -9.55
C GLY A 243 -11.71 12.10 -8.38
N TRP A 244 -11.56 13.26 -7.74
CA TRP A 244 -10.68 13.42 -6.58
C TRP A 244 -11.21 12.65 -5.36
N LEU A 245 -12.53 12.57 -5.15
CA LEU A 245 -13.12 11.65 -4.17
C LEU A 245 -12.84 10.18 -4.53
N LYS A 246 -12.98 9.81 -5.81
CA LYS A 246 -12.72 8.44 -6.29
C LYS A 246 -11.29 7.98 -6.08
N VAL A 247 -10.30 8.86 -6.20
CA VAL A 247 -8.91 8.56 -5.83
C VAL A 247 -8.82 8.08 -4.39
N ALA A 248 -9.46 8.76 -3.45
CA ALA A 248 -9.46 8.34 -2.05
C ALA A 248 -10.27 7.05 -1.83
N GLU A 249 -11.41 6.88 -2.50
CA GLU A 249 -12.22 5.66 -2.39
C GLU A 249 -11.48 4.42 -2.87
N GLN A 250 -10.68 4.53 -3.95
CA GLN A 250 -9.90 3.43 -4.50
C GLN A 250 -8.78 3.01 -3.55
N ILE A 251 -8.06 3.96 -2.97
CA ILE A 251 -6.84 3.66 -2.18
C ILE A 251 -7.10 3.56 -0.67
N VAL A 252 -8.35 3.68 -0.21
CA VAL A 252 -8.70 3.62 1.23
C VAL A 252 -8.37 2.26 1.85
N ASN A 253 -8.52 1.18 1.06
CA ASN A 253 -8.16 -0.18 1.46
C ASN A 253 -7.29 -0.83 0.37
N PRO A 254 -5.95 -0.66 0.45
CA PRO A 254 -5.04 -1.12 -0.61
C PRO A 254 -4.73 -2.63 -0.57
N TYR A 255 -5.45 -3.41 0.25
CA TYR A 255 -5.26 -4.86 0.36
C TYR A 255 -6.36 -5.67 -0.37
N GLY A 256 -7.20 -4.99 -1.15
CA GLY A 256 -8.30 -5.57 -1.88
C GLY A 256 -7.88 -6.31 -3.15
N GLU A 257 -8.67 -6.12 -4.21
CA GLU A 257 -8.53 -6.75 -5.52
C GLU A 257 -8.75 -5.72 -6.66
N ASP A 258 -8.65 -4.42 -6.37
CA ASP A 258 -8.70 -3.36 -7.38
C ASP A 258 -7.36 -3.30 -8.15
N ASP A 259 -7.37 -2.71 -9.36
CA ASP A 259 -6.20 -2.71 -10.26
C ASP A 259 -4.93 -2.04 -9.67
N ASP A 260 -5.10 -1.11 -8.72
CA ASP A 260 -4.00 -0.38 -8.06
C ASP A 260 -3.75 -0.86 -6.61
N ASP A 261 -4.39 -1.96 -6.18
CA ASP A 261 -4.14 -2.56 -4.88
C ASP A 261 -2.78 -3.27 -4.83
N PHE A 262 -2.28 -3.50 -3.62
CA PHE A 262 -0.98 -4.14 -3.44
C PHE A 262 -1.00 -5.62 -3.83
N GLU A 263 0.00 -6.01 -4.62
CA GLU A 263 0.20 -7.38 -5.09
C GLU A 263 0.77 -8.33 -4.03
N LEU A 264 0.01 -8.55 -2.95
CA LEU A 264 0.46 -9.33 -1.78
C LEU A 264 0.72 -10.81 -2.09
N ASN A 265 0.01 -11.38 -3.07
CA ASN A 265 0.27 -12.74 -3.54
C ASN A 265 1.66 -12.86 -4.17
N TRP A 266 2.03 -11.91 -5.04
CA TRP A 266 3.36 -11.86 -5.63
C TRP A 266 4.44 -11.62 -4.56
N CYS A 267 4.20 -10.70 -3.63
CA CYS A 267 5.11 -10.44 -2.52
C CYS A 267 5.41 -11.73 -1.74
N LEU A 268 4.37 -12.53 -1.41
CA LEU A 268 4.53 -13.79 -0.70
C LEU A 268 5.38 -14.80 -1.49
N ASP A 269 5.13 -14.95 -2.80
CA ASP A 269 5.85 -15.88 -3.67
C ASP A 269 7.31 -15.49 -3.85
N ARG A 270 7.56 -14.21 -4.13
CA ARG A 270 8.91 -13.64 -4.20
C ARG A 270 9.65 -13.87 -2.89
N ASN A 271 9.01 -13.57 -1.76
CA ASN A 271 9.62 -13.69 -0.44
C ASN A 271 9.95 -15.15 -0.11
N ALA A 272 9.03 -16.08 -0.34
CA ALA A 272 9.28 -17.51 -0.16
C ALA A 272 10.48 -17.99 -1.00
N HIS A 273 10.59 -17.53 -2.25
CA HIS A 273 11.71 -17.86 -3.12
C HIS A 273 13.04 -17.35 -2.57
N ILE A 274 13.12 -16.06 -2.22
CA ILE A 274 14.33 -15.44 -1.69
C ILE A 274 14.77 -16.07 -0.37
N VAL A 275 13.82 -16.37 0.53
CA VAL A 275 14.13 -17.03 1.81
C VAL A 275 14.91 -18.32 1.58
N TYR A 276 14.38 -19.25 0.78
CA TYR A 276 15.03 -20.55 0.59
C TYR A 276 16.32 -20.45 -0.23
N LEU A 277 16.42 -19.47 -1.14
CA LEU A 277 17.63 -19.23 -1.90
C LEU A 277 18.76 -18.75 -0.99
N VAL A 278 18.50 -17.78 -0.10
CA VAL A 278 19.52 -17.18 0.77
C VAL A 278 19.88 -18.09 1.95
N VAL A 279 18.91 -18.62 2.69
CA VAL A 279 19.20 -19.35 3.94
C VAL A 279 19.68 -20.79 3.71
N ASP A 280 19.52 -21.31 2.48
CA ASP A 280 19.91 -22.67 2.11
C ASP A 280 20.86 -22.68 0.91
N HIS A 281 20.37 -22.33 -0.29
CA HIS A 281 21.16 -22.54 -1.51
C HIS A 281 22.50 -21.77 -1.51
N PHE A 282 22.51 -20.55 -1.01
CA PHE A 282 23.69 -19.68 -0.91
C PHE A 282 24.34 -19.65 0.48
N HIS A 283 23.94 -20.52 1.41
CA HIS A 283 24.57 -20.53 2.73
C HIS A 283 26.08 -20.80 2.63
N ALA A 284 26.87 -19.85 3.16
CA ALA A 284 28.34 -19.88 3.13
C ALA A 284 28.96 -20.03 1.73
N LYS A 285 28.23 -19.66 0.66
CA LYS A 285 28.73 -19.67 -0.71
C LYS A 285 28.98 -18.25 -1.18
N HIS A 286 30.19 -17.99 -1.67
CA HIS A 286 30.55 -16.78 -2.38
C HIS A 286 31.53 -17.13 -3.52
N PRO A 287 31.67 -16.27 -4.55
CA PRO A 287 32.69 -16.45 -5.57
C PRO A 287 34.10 -16.48 -4.98
N LYS A 288 35.05 -17.08 -5.72
CA LYS A 288 36.46 -17.07 -5.32
C LYS A 288 36.97 -15.63 -5.21
N LEU A 289 37.84 -15.40 -4.23
CA LEU A 289 38.46 -14.11 -4.03
C LEU A 289 39.55 -13.89 -5.08
N HIS A 290 39.47 -12.76 -5.77
CA HIS A 290 40.46 -12.28 -6.73
C HIS A 290 40.76 -10.82 -6.43
N LYS A 291 41.97 -10.36 -6.78
CA LYS A 291 42.26 -8.93 -6.85
C LYS A 291 41.30 -8.30 -7.87
N ASP A 292 40.66 -7.20 -7.50
CA ASP A 292 39.79 -6.48 -8.40
C ASP A 292 40.62 -5.70 -9.45
N MET A 293 39.92 -5.13 -10.43
CA MET A 293 40.53 -4.41 -11.56
C MET A 293 41.31 -3.16 -11.14
N TYR A 294 41.04 -2.61 -9.96
CA TYR A 294 41.63 -1.38 -9.44
C TYR A 294 42.54 -1.63 -8.24
N TRP A 295 43.02 -2.87 -8.05
CA TRP A 295 43.75 -3.30 -6.85
C TRP A 295 44.93 -2.41 -6.46
N ASP A 296 45.70 -1.93 -7.44
CA ASP A 296 46.85 -1.04 -7.24
C ASP A 296 46.56 0.44 -7.62
N GLU A 297 45.31 0.77 -7.96
CA GLU A 297 44.91 2.09 -8.44
C GLU A 297 44.27 2.95 -7.35
N ILE A 298 44.92 4.08 -7.04
CA ILE A 298 44.47 5.00 -5.98
C ILE A 298 43.20 5.77 -6.41
N LEU A 299 43.07 6.07 -7.70
CA LEU A 299 41.97 6.85 -8.28
C LEU A 299 41.22 6.05 -9.35
N PRO A 300 40.36 5.10 -8.98
CA PRO A 300 39.64 4.27 -9.95
C PRO A 300 38.70 5.11 -10.81
N GLN A 301 38.81 4.97 -12.14
CA GLN A 301 37.88 5.56 -13.09
C GLN A 301 37.01 4.48 -13.72
N LEU A 302 35.70 4.55 -13.47
CA LEU A 302 34.72 3.65 -14.06
C LEU A 302 34.48 4.05 -15.54
N PRO A 303 34.55 3.10 -16.49
CA PRO A 303 34.35 3.41 -17.89
C PRO A 303 32.90 3.84 -18.16
N GLN A 304 32.75 4.72 -19.14
CA GLN A 304 31.46 5.25 -19.56
C GLN A 304 31.12 4.75 -20.96
N THR A 305 29.83 4.50 -21.18
CA THR A 305 29.34 4.25 -22.54
C THR A 305 29.32 5.56 -23.32
N LYS A 306 29.29 5.48 -24.66
CA LYS A 306 29.19 6.69 -25.51
C LYS A 306 27.96 7.55 -25.21
N ILE A 307 26.88 6.93 -24.70
CA ILE A 307 25.64 7.63 -24.35
C ILE A 307 25.82 8.34 -23.00
N SER A 308 26.28 7.62 -21.97
CA SER A 308 26.40 8.17 -20.61
C SER A 308 27.47 9.27 -20.51
N ALA A 309 28.55 9.18 -21.30
CA ALA A 309 29.60 10.18 -21.32
C ALA A 309 29.11 11.61 -21.64
N LYS A 310 28.01 11.76 -22.40
CA LYS A 310 27.44 13.07 -22.75
C LYS A 310 26.79 13.79 -21.56
N TYR A 311 26.51 13.07 -20.47
CA TYR A 311 25.77 13.59 -19.32
C TYR A 311 26.67 13.85 -18.11
N ILE A 312 27.98 13.66 -18.24
CA ILE A 312 28.94 13.96 -17.18
C ILE A 312 29.27 15.45 -17.25
N ASN A 313 28.45 16.25 -16.59
CA ASN A 313 28.71 17.66 -16.37
C ASN A 313 28.64 17.95 -14.86
N ASN A 314 29.64 18.67 -14.36
CA ASN A 314 29.74 19.24 -13.02
C ASN A 314 29.75 18.22 -11.88
N PRO A 315 30.93 17.70 -11.47
CA PRO A 315 31.02 16.99 -10.20
C PRO A 315 30.54 17.90 -9.07
N GLN A 316 29.62 17.41 -8.24
CA GLN A 316 29.10 18.17 -7.11
C GLN A 316 30.17 18.29 -6.04
N LEU A 317 30.85 19.43 -6.00
CA LEU A 317 31.85 19.78 -4.99
C LEU A 317 31.24 20.57 -3.82
N GLY A 318 29.94 20.86 -3.89
CA GLY A 318 29.19 21.67 -2.93
C GLY A 318 28.97 23.10 -3.44
N SER A 319 27.84 23.70 -3.07
CA SER A 319 27.45 25.05 -3.54
C SER A 319 28.41 26.17 -3.10
N ALA A 320 29.20 25.91 -2.06
CA ALA A 320 30.19 26.83 -1.50
C ALA A 320 31.60 26.67 -2.07
N PHE A 321 31.85 25.69 -2.94
CA PHE A 321 33.21 25.31 -3.35
C PHE A 321 34.00 26.44 -4.04
N ASN A 322 33.30 27.34 -4.72
CA ASN A 322 33.89 28.51 -5.39
C ASN A 322 33.62 29.83 -4.65
N LEU A 323 33.29 29.80 -3.35
CA LEU A 323 33.20 31.02 -2.54
C LEU A 323 34.63 31.48 -2.19
N GLU A 324 35.16 32.40 -2.99
CA GLU A 324 36.38 33.17 -2.69
C GLU A 324 36.09 34.39 -1.79
#